data_AF-A0A8C3P0W9-F1
#
_entry.id   AF-A0A8C3P0W9-F1
#
_cell.length_a   1.000
_cell.length_b   1.000
_cell.length_c   1.000
_cell.angle_alpha   90.00
_cell.angle_beta   90.00
_cell.angle_gamma   90.00
#
_symmetry.space_group_name_H-M   'P 1'
#
loop_
_entity.id
_entity.type
_entity.pdbx_description
1 polymer ?
#
loop_
_entity_poly.entity_id
_entity_poly.type
_entity_poly.pdbx_seq_one_letter_code
_entity_poly.pdbx_strand_id
1 'polypeptide(L)'
;MVYSVATSSQGCSCLIIHCYFGIFFLLITFVVSSPVTAVNCNSLSLRYQIVSSNRTSQILTERWDRFSACDSNTLFNIWIKYKARLPEWYYNERLVKVGDSLVQIKEYKLALLQCYERYLKQFVSVKLDDVMEDVHRFKSTFFPNDVRDKKAALTFHALQARNVCIYQMVCSEDRNLQNPESLQTCLNVLTSLRLTMQVALPQENLCWLIYNGTIHIYTICRHLMVMGQSAKVLEYLLWASVCMESSIPLLSVHYLTWRATLYTAVSQCYFDCQASIHGEIFARRGLIKIDELKQLEDISSSLEHTETEKIFREATLKMSVMIFKRAVYESRRKSNSFRHETKVNPRKAVNLSWPRTTTERLLVEMFDGAAAQFLAILEALSDSSRNLLPPHPPVPDESEMRGVTSELFSAGLEILSGNSLKNKNLQQFMHIFSK
;
A
#
# COMPACT_ATOMS: atom_id res chain seq x y z
N MET A 1 -5.82 13.37 72.55
CA MET A 1 -4.86 12.47 71.86
C MET A 1 -5.70 11.45 71.12
N VAL A 2 -6.15 11.63 69.86
CA VAL A 2 -5.50 11.77 68.53
C VAL A 2 -4.89 10.45 67.99
N TYR A 3 -5.27 10.16 66.72
CA TYR A 3 -4.96 9.07 65.77
C TYR A 3 -5.88 7.83 65.83
N SER A 4 -6.85 7.59 64.94
CA SER A 4 -6.93 7.54 63.45
C SER A 4 -6.26 6.32 62.83
N VAL A 5 -7.07 5.38 62.30
CA VAL A 5 -6.73 4.53 61.15
C VAL A 5 -8.00 4.32 60.31
N ALA A 6 -7.93 4.80 59.07
CA ALA A 6 -8.91 4.65 58.02
C ALA A 6 -8.72 3.32 57.27
N THR A 7 -9.81 2.64 56.94
CA THR A 7 -9.93 1.58 55.90
C THR A 7 -11.39 1.63 55.42
N SER A 8 -11.79 1.51 54.14
CA SER A 8 -11.14 1.54 52.83
C SER A 8 -12.29 1.75 51.82
N SER A 9 -12.31 2.86 51.08
CA SER A 9 -13.35 3.17 50.05
C SER A 9 -12.84 3.07 48.62
N GLN A 10 -11.67 2.43 48.41
CA GLN A 10 -11.02 2.36 47.09
C GLN A 10 -11.56 1.27 46.15
N GLY A 11 -12.34 0.31 46.64
CA GLY A 11 -12.90 -0.78 45.81
C GLY A 11 -14.10 -0.37 44.94
N CYS A 12 -15.02 0.44 45.46
CA CYS A 12 -16.26 0.79 44.76
C CYS A 12 -16.09 1.86 43.67
N SER A 13 -15.12 2.77 43.84
CA SER A 13 -14.85 3.85 42.89
C SER A 13 -14.34 3.33 41.54
N CYS A 14 -13.57 2.24 41.54
CA CYS A 14 -13.04 1.64 40.31
C CYS A 14 -14.15 0.98 39.48
N LEU A 15 -15.09 0.25 40.11
CA LEU A 15 -16.21 -0.38 39.40
C LEU A 15 -17.18 0.66 38.79
N ILE A 16 -17.47 1.73 39.52
CA ILE A 16 -18.38 2.78 39.04
C ILE A 16 -17.75 3.51 37.84
N ILE A 17 -16.45 3.82 37.90
CA ILE A 17 -15.72 4.41 36.76
C ILE A 17 -15.71 3.45 35.57
N HIS A 18 -15.44 2.15 35.78
CA HIS A 18 -15.50 1.17 34.69
C HIS A 18 -16.89 1.08 34.02
N CYS A 19 -17.98 1.15 34.79
CA CYS A 19 -19.35 1.15 34.25
C CYS A 19 -19.68 2.44 33.48
N TYR A 20 -19.36 3.62 34.01
CA TYR A 20 -19.60 4.88 33.29
C TYR A 20 -18.74 5.01 32.03
N PHE A 21 -17.51 4.48 32.04
CA PHE A 21 -16.64 4.49 30.85
C PHE A 21 -17.02 3.42 29.83
N GLY A 22 -17.54 2.27 30.24
CA GLY A 22 -18.14 1.29 29.35
C GLY A 22 -19.40 1.84 28.68
N ILE A 23 -20.23 2.56 29.43
CA ILE A 23 -21.41 3.27 28.91
C ILE A 23 -21.00 4.44 28.01
N PHE A 24 -19.92 5.16 28.32
CA PHE A 24 -19.39 6.23 27.46
C PHE A 24 -18.78 5.68 26.16
N PHE A 25 -18.06 4.55 26.22
CA PHE A 25 -17.55 3.86 25.04
C PHE A 25 -18.72 3.37 24.17
N LEU A 26 -19.72 2.72 24.79
CA LEU A 26 -20.96 2.35 24.12
C LEU A 26 -21.70 3.57 23.58
N LEU A 27 -21.74 4.71 24.27
CA LEU A 27 -22.40 5.93 23.81
C LEU A 27 -21.65 6.59 22.65
N ILE A 28 -20.32 6.67 22.66
CA ILE A 28 -19.57 7.16 21.49
C ILE A 28 -19.76 6.19 20.32
N THR A 29 -19.63 4.88 20.54
CA THR A 29 -19.86 3.91 19.48
C THR A 29 -21.31 3.98 18.99
N PHE A 30 -22.32 4.13 19.86
CA PHE A 30 -23.75 4.13 19.50
C PHE A 30 -24.23 5.45 18.88
N VAL A 31 -23.74 6.60 19.38
CA VAL A 31 -24.00 7.93 18.81
C VAL A 31 -23.38 8.04 17.41
N VAL A 32 -22.21 7.45 17.19
CA VAL A 32 -21.55 7.50 15.87
C VAL A 32 -21.95 6.32 14.95
N SER A 33 -22.44 5.20 15.49
CA SER A 33 -22.82 4.01 14.68
C SER A 33 -24.32 3.88 14.39
N SER A 34 -25.19 4.84 14.72
CA SER A 34 -26.63 4.72 14.46
C SER A 34 -26.92 4.71 12.94
N PRO A 35 -27.35 3.59 12.33
CA PRO A 35 -27.67 3.51 10.92
C PRO A 35 -29.19 3.52 10.76
N VAL A 36 -29.75 4.55 10.14
CA VAL A 36 -31.12 4.44 9.61
C VAL A 36 -31.06 3.58 8.34
N THR A 37 -31.31 2.28 8.55
CA THR A 37 -31.76 1.26 7.58
C THR A 37 -30.88 1.01 6.35
N ALA A 38 -30.02 0.00 6.46
CA ALA A 38 -29.57 -0.78 5.32
C ALA A 38 -30.72 -1.68 4.84
N VAL A 39 -31.27 -1.41 3.65
CA VAL A 39 -32.13 -2.34 2.91
C VAL A 39 -31.48 -2.62 1.56
N ASN A 40 -31.01 -3.87 1.42
CA ASN A 40 -30.84 -4.69 0.22
C ASN A 40 -30.21 -4.04 -1.04
N CYS A 41 -28.91 -4.29 -1.22
CA CYS A 41 -28.23 -4.23 -2.52
C CYS A 41 -28.77 -5.34 -3.43
N ASN A 42 -29.48 -4.98 -4.53
CA ASN A 42 -29.36 -5.60 -5.87
C ASN A 42 -30.43 -5.16 -6.92
N SER A 43 -31.27 -4.14 -6.69
CA SER A 43 -32.28 -3.77 -7.71
C SER A 43 -32.48 -2.26 -7.97
N LEU A 44 -31.50 -1.40 -7.69
CA LEU A 44 -31.67 0.06 -7.83
C LEU A 44 -30.62 0.77 -8.69
N SER A 45 -29.83 0.05 -9.50
CA SER A 45 -28.89 0.66 -10.46
C SER A 45 -29.56 1.36 -11.65
N LEU A 46 -30.88 1.59 -11.62
CA LEU A 46 -31.63 2.25 -12.70
C LEU A 46 -32.51 3.44 -12.27
N ARG A 47 -32.44 3.90 -11.00
CA ARG A 47 -33.14 5.15 -10.58
C ARG A 47 -32.25 6.25 -10.04
N TYR A 48 -30.93 6.09 -10.04
CA TYR A 48 -30.00 7.14 -9.62
C TYR A 48 -29.57 8.10 -10.74
N GLN A 49 -30.24 8.07 -11.90
CA GLN A 49 -29.87 8.90 -13.05
C GLN A 49 -30.87 10.02 -13.39
N ILE A 50 -31.87 10.29 -12.54
CA ILE A 50 -32.81 11.40 -12.76
C ILE A 50 -33.05 12.12 -11.44
N VAL A 51 -32.89 13.45 -11.49
CA VAL A 51 -32.94 14.47 -10.41
C VAL A 51 -31.60 14.78 -9.74
N SER A 52 -30.68 15.31 -10.57
CA SER A 52 -29.70 16.31 -10.18
C SER A 52 -30.41 17.63 -9.83
N SER A 53 -30.75 17.82 -8.57
CA SER A 53 -31.00 19.13 -7.94
C SER A 53 -31.37 18.85 -6.49
N ASN A 54 -30.58 19.36 -5.52
CA ASN A 54 -31.11 19.81 -4.22
C ASN A 54 -29.98 20.30 -3.30
N ARG A 55 -29.85 21.63 -3.17
CA ARG A 55 -29.17 22.33 -2.05
C ARG A 55 -29.58 21.77 -0.68
N THR A 56 -30.77 21.22 -0.57
CA THR A 56 -31.34 20.61 0.63
C THR A 56 -30.59 19.37 1.11
N SER A 57 -30.00 18.57 0.21
CA SER A 57 -29.21 17.40 0.63
C SER A 57 -27.88 17.80 1.25
N GLN A 58 -27.18 18.80 0.68
CA GLN A 58 -25.96 19.37 1.28
C GLN A 58 -26.23 20.05 2.63
N ILE A 59 -27.31 20.82 2.73
CA ILE A 59 -27.68 21.51 3.98
C ILE A 59 -28.03 20.51 5.09
N LEU A 60 -28.67 19.39 4.77
CA LEU A 60 -28.98 18.34 5.75
C LEU A 60 -27.71 17.61 6.20
N THR A 61 -26.80 17.24 5.30
CA THR A 61 -25.50 16.64 5.67
C THR A 61 -24.69 17.57 6.55
N GLU A 62 -24.53 18.85 6.17
CA GLU A 62 -23.82 19.83 6.99
C GLU A 62 -24.49 20.09 8.35
N ARG A 63 -25.81 19.97 8.44
CA ARG A 63 -26.55 20.17 9.69
C ARG A 63 -26.43 18.97 10.61
N TRP A 64 -26.37 17.75 10.07
CA TRP A 64 -26.03 16.53 10.80
C TRP A 64 -24.56 16.51 11.24
N ASP A 65 -23.62 16.93 10.38
CA ASP A 65 -22.20 17.06 10.72
C ASP A 65 -21.99 18.09 11.85
N ARG A 66 -22.68 19.23 11.77
CA ARG A 66 -22.66 20.25 12.84
C ARG A 66 -23.28 19.74 14.15
N PHE A 67 -24.35 18.95 14.09
CA PHE A 67 -25.01 18.39 15.28
C PHE A 67 -24.14 17.29 15.92
N SER A 68 -23.64 16.35 15.12
CA SER A 68 -22.69 15.30 15.54
C SER A 68 -21.38 15.88 16.10
N ALA A 69 -20.85 16.95 15.49
CA ALA A 69 -19.69 17.67 16.01
C ALA A 69 -19.98 18.36 17.37
N CYS A 70 -21.20 18.83 17.60
CA CYS A 70 -21.58 19.48 18.85
C CYS A 70 -21.69 18.49 20.02
N ASP A 71 -22.34 17.35 19.80
CA ASP A 71 -22.48 16.29 20.80
C ASP A 71 -21.15 15.58 21.08
N SER A 72 -20.34 15.31 20.04
CA SER A 72 -19.01 14.74 20.21
C SER A 72 -18.05 15.68 20.96
N ASN A 73 -18.05 16.98 20.65
CA ASN A 73 -17.29 17.97 21.41
C ASN A 73 -17.72 18.02 22.88
N THR A 74 -19.02 17.90 23.16
CA THR A 74 -19.54 17.85 24.54
C THR A 74 -19.04 16.61 25.28
N LEU A 75 -19.05 15.44 24.64
CA LEU A 75 -18.50 14.20 25.20
C LEU A 75 -16.99 14.30 25.46
N PHE A 76 -16.21 14.87 24.52
CA PHE A 76 -14.78 15.11 24.73
C PHE A 76 -14.52 16.14 25.83
N ASN A 77 -15.35 17.18 25.96
CA ASN A 77 -15.25 18.15 27.06
C ASN A 77 -15.47 17.49 28.42
N ILE A 78 -16.44 16.57 28.52
CA ILE A 78 -16.65 15.76 29.71
C ILE A 78 -15.39 14.91 29.97
N TRP A 79 -14.91 14.17 28.96
CA TRP A 79 -13.71 13.33 29.08
C TRP A 79 -12.48 14.11 29.57
N ILE A 80 -12.24 15.31 29.04
CA ILE A 80 -11.15 16.21 29.45
C ILE A 80 -11.30 16.63 30.91
N LYS A 81 -12.52 16.98 31.34
CA LYS A 81 -12.80 17.34 32.74
C LYS A 81 -12.46 16.21 33.72
N TYR A 82 -12.60 14.96 33.30
CA TYR A 82 -12.25 13.79 34.11
C TYR A 82 -10.77 13.39 34.01
N LYS A 83 -9.96 14.00 33.14
CA LYS A 83 -8.52 13.68 32.99
C LYS A 83 -7.78 13.72 34.32
N ALA A 84 -7.97 14.77 35.12
CA ALA A 84 -7.30 14.95 36.41
C ALA A 84 -7.68 13.89 37.48
N ARG A 85 -8.76 13.15 37.24
CA ARG A 85 -9.27 12.10 38.16
C ARG A 85 -8.82 10.69 37.76
N LEU A 86 -8.13 10.55 36.62
CA LEU A 86 -7.73 9.26 36.08
C LEU A 86 -6.21 9.11 36.08
N PRO A 87 -5.69 7.88 36.26
CA PRO A 87 -4.27 7.62 36.01
C PRO A 87 -3.90 7.97 34.57
N GLU A 88 -2.76 8.64 34.40
CA GLU A 88 -2.31 9.17 33.10
C GLU A 88 -2.17 8.07 32.04
N TRP A 89 -1.58 6.92 32.42
CA TRP A 89 -1.40 5.78 31.53
C TRP A 89 -2.75 5.25 31.00
N TYR A 90 -3.75 5.14 31.87
CA TYR A 90 -5.07 4.62 31.54
C TYR A 90 -5.82 5.59 30.63
N TYR A 91 -5.77 6.89 30.96
CA TYR A 91 -6.36 7.94 30.15
C TYR A 91 -5.79 7.93 28.72
N ASN A 92 -4.46 7.89 28.59
CA ASN A 92 -3.77 7.92 27.31
C ASN A 92 -4.09 6.68 26.46
N GLU A 93 -4.04 5.48 27.05
CA GLU A 93 -4.38 4.24 26.35
C GLU A 93 -5.82 4.27 25.83
N ARG A 94 -6.77 4.74 26.66
CA ARG A 94 -8.18 4.86 26.26
C ARG A 94 -8.40 5.93 25.21
N LEU A 95 -7.71 7.06 25.28
CA LEU A 95 -7.80 8.14 24.30
C LEU A 95 -7.41 7.64 22.91
N VAL A 96 -6.30 6.91 22.81
CA VAL A 96 -5.83 6.33 21.54
C VAL A 96 -6.80 5.26 21.03
N LYS A 97 -7.31 4.37 21.89
CA LYS A 97 -8.33 3.36 21.52
C LYS A 97 -9.64 3.97 21.00
N VAL A 98 -10.08 5.10 21.58
CA VAL A 98 -11.22 5.86 21.06
C VAL A 98 -10.89 6.42 19.68
N GLY A 99 -9.66 6.92 19.49
CA GLY A 99 -9.15 7.31 18.17
C GLY A 99 -9.25 6.18 17.16
N ASP A 100 -8.82 4.96 17.53
CA ASP A 100 -8.87 3.79 16.64
C ASP A 100 -10.31 3.46 16.23
N SER A 101 -11.26 3.57 17.17
CA SER A 101 -12.68 3.34 16.93
C SER A 101 -13.27 4.40 15.98
N LEU A 102 -12.89 5.67 16.15
CA LEU A 102 -13.28 6.75 15.24
C LEU A 102 -12.70 6.56 13.82
N VAL A 103 -11.48 6.04 13.71
CA VAL A 103 -10.88 5.67 12.41
C VAL A 103 -11.66 4.55 11.73
N GLN A 104 -12.12 3.54 12.49
CA GLN A 104 -12.92 2.42 11.94
C GLN A 104 -14.24 2.88 11.32
N ILE A 105 -14.88 3.90 11.91
CA ILE A 105 -16.11 4.52 11.38
C ILE A 105 -15.83 5.70 10.43
N LYS A 106 -14.57 5.91 10.02
CA LYS A 106 -14.10 6.91 9.05
C LYS A 106 -14.22 8.38 9.51
N GLU A 107 -14.34 8.61 10.82
CA GLU A 107 -14.32 9.94 11.44
C GLU A 107 -12.89 10.44 11.67
N TYR A 108 -12.12 10.57 10.58
CA TYR A 108 -10.67 10.84 10.64
C TYR A 108 -10.34 12.19 11.29
N LYS A 109 -11.13 13.23 11.02
CA LYS A 109 -10.91 14.57 11.57
C LYS A 109 -11.09 14.61 13.08
N LEU A 110 -12.11 13.92 13.60
CA LEU A 110 -12.33 13.80 15.04
C LEU A 110 -11.26 12.95 15.70
N ALA A 111 -10.91 11.80 15.11
CA ALA A 111 -9.84 10.94 15.61
C ALA A 111 -8.50 11.68 15.70
N LEU A 112 -8.17 12.46 14.66
CA LEU A 112 -6.96 13.27 14.59
C LEU A 112 -6.92 14.33 15.71
N LEU A 113 -7.91 15.23 15.73
CA LEU A 113 -7.90 16.42 16.58
C LEU A 113 -8.15 16.09 18.05
N GLN A 114 -9.11 15.20 18.33
CA GLN A 114 -9.58 14.97 19.70
C GLN A 114 -8.78 13.87 20.41
N CYS A 115 -8.19 12.93 19.67
CA CYS A 115 -7.46 11.78 20.22
C CYS A 115 -5.96 11.85 19.95
N TYR A 116 -5.50 11.61 18.72
CA TYR A 116 -4.07 11.42 18.44
C TYR A 116 -3.25 12.68 18.66
N GLU A 117 -3.65 13.82 18.11
CA GLU A 117 -2.94 15.08 18.35
C GLU A 117 -3.01 15.51 19.82
N ARG A 118 -4.15 15.31 20.48
CA ARG A 118 -4.27 15.64 21.91
C ARG A 118 -3.32 14.80 22.75
N TYR A 119 -3.16 13.52 22.41
CA TYR A 119 -2.19 12.66 23.06
C TYR A 119 -0.75 13.17 22.81
N LEU A 120 -0.41 13.48 21.56
CA LEU A 120 0.95 13.87 21.14
C LEU A 120 1.35 15.28 21.59
N LYS A 121 0.40 16.22 21.73
CA LYS A 121 0.62 17.58 22.27
C LYS A 121 1.11 17.58 23.72
N GLN A 122 1.07 16.44 24.41
CA GLN A 122 1.67 16.30 25.74
C GLN A 122 3.21 16.32 25.69
N PHE A 123 3.80 16.01 24.52
CA PHE A 123 5.25 15.97 24.33
C PHE A 123 5.80 17.22 23.63
N VAL A 124 4.97 17.93 22.86
CA VAL A 124 5.40 19.06 22.00
C VAL A 124 4.50 20.28 22.22
N SER A 125 5.13 21.43 22.51
CA SER A 125 4.45 22.74 22.58
C SER A 125 4.41 23.47 21.23
N VAL A 126 5.30 23.08 20.30
CA VAL A 126 5.42 23.59 18.92
C VAL A 126 4.56 22.74 17.95
N LYS A 127 4.41 23.16 16.69
CA LYS A 127 3.76 22.33 15.66
C LYS A 127 4.47 20.99 15.56
N LEU A 128 3.69 19.90 15.50
CA LEU A 128 4.21 18.54 15.52
C LEU A 128 5.15 18.26 14.35
N ASP A 129 4.88 18.88 13.20
CA ASP A 129 5.64 18.66 11.96
C ASP A 129 7.05 19.26 12.04
N ASP A 130 7.28 20.29 12.87
CA ASP A 130 8.59 20.95 13.04
C ASP A 130 9.61 20.06 13.78
N VAL A 131 9.14 18.99 14.44
CA VAL A 131 9.98 18.02 15.17
C VAL A 131 10.46 16.90 14.24
N MET A 132 9.87 16.77 13.05
CA MET A 132 10.03 15.62 12.17
C MET A 132 11.17 15.75 11.16
N GLU A 133 11.99 16.81 11.25
CA GLU A 133 13.14 17.03 10.37
C GLU A 133 14.43 16.33 10.87
N ASP A 134 14.54 16.05 12.17
CA ASP A 134 15.73 15.48 12.80
C ASP A 134 15.39 14.28 13.68
N VAL A 135 16.04 13.15 13.43
CA VAL A 135 15.88 11.90 14.18
C VAL A 135 16.21 12.05 15.66
N HIS A 136 17.27 12.79 15.99
CA HIS A 136 17.67 13.01 17.39
C HIS A 136 16.65 13.86 18.12
N ARG A 137 16.19 14.96 17.49
CA ARG A 137 15.15 15.82 18.04
C ARG A 137 13.81 15.08 18.19
N PHE A 138 13.43 14.28 17.20
CA PHE A 138 12.24 13.44 17.26
C PHE A 138 12.33 12.43 18.41
N LYS A 139 13.45 11.72 18.54
CA LYS A 139 13.66 10.73 19.59
C LYS A 139 13.64 11.37 20.98
N SER A 140 14.35 12.47 21.19
CA SER A 140 14.40 13.15 22.49
C SER A 140 13.05 13.75 22.90
N THR A 141 12.27 14.21 21.92
CA THR A 141 10.95 14.82 22.16
C THR A 141 9.89 13.79 22.50
N PHE A 142 9.74 12.73 21.69
CA PHE A 142 8.65 11.74 21.86
C PHE A 142 9.02 10.57 22.75
N PHE A 143 10.31 10.30 22.96
CA PHE A 143 10.81 9.16 23.75
C PHE A 143 11.86 9.61 24.78
N PRO A 144 11.52 10.53 25.71
CA PRO A 144 12.47 11.05 26.69
C PRO A 144 13.00 9.98 27.66
N ASN A 145 12.21 8.93 27.91
CA ASN A 145 12.55 7.80 28.80
C ASN A 145 13.13 6.59 28.05
N ASP A 146 13.66 6.79 26.85
CA ASP A 146 14.07 5.72 25.91
C ASP A 146 12.89 4.98 25.24
N VAL A 147 13.18 4.38 24.09
CA VAL A 147 12.23 3.67 23.22
C VAL A 147 11.80 2.33 23.82
N ARG A 148 12.49 1.87 24.87
CA ARG A 148 12.17 0.66 25.62
C ARG A 148 11.12 0.88 26.70
N ASP A 149 10.67 2.12 26.93
CA ASP A 149 9.55 2.39 27.83
C ASP A 149 8.27 1.68 27.35
N LYS A 150 7.49 1.13 28.29
CA LYS A 150 6.18 0.51 28.01
C LYS A 150 5.22 1.48 27.29
N LYS A 151 5.40 2.79 27.49
CA LYS A 151 4.62 3.83 26.81
C LYS A 151 5.02 4.05 25.34
N ALA A 152 6.22 3.65 24.92
CA ALA A 152 6.74 3.94 23.59
C ALA A 152 5.89 3.34 22.47
N ALA A 153 5.39 2.12 22.66
CA ALA A 153 4.50 1.46 21.70
C ALA A 153 3.23 2.27 21.42
N LEU A 154 2.64 2.85 22.48
CA LEU A 154 1.46 3.71 22.37
C LEU A 154 1.80 5.00 21.60
N THR A 155 2.97 5.59 21.84
CA THR A 155 3.43 6.77 21.12
C THR A 155 3.66 6.52 19.64
N PHE A 156 4.33 5.42 19.29
CA PHE A 156 4.51 5.03 17.90
C PHE A 156 3.18 4.79 17.19
N HIS A 157 2.26 4.09 17.84
CA HIS A 157 0.92 3.84 17.29
C HIS A 157 0.17 5.16 17.05
N ALA A 158 0.16 6.07 18.03
CA ALA A 158 -0.49 7.37 17.89
C ALA A 158 0.11 8.22 16.75
N LEU A 159 1.44 8.17 16.54
CA LEU A 159 2.12 8.85 15.43
C LEU A 159 1.71 8.26 14.08
N GLN A 160 1.70 6.93 13.93
CA GLN A 160 1.26 6.27 12.70
C GLN A 160 -0.22 6.54 12.42
N ALA A 161 -1.08 6.43 13.43
CA ALA A 161 -2.52 6.65 13.29
C ALA A 161 -2.86 8.11 12.96
N ARG A 162 -2.14 9.08 13.55
CA ARG A 162 -2.20 10.50 13.15
C ARG A 162 -1.96 10.66 11.65
N ASN A 163 -0.87 10.09 11.16
CA ASN A 163 -0.45 10.17 9.75
C ASN A 163 -1.48 9.55 8.81
N VAL A 164 -2.09 8.43 9.20
CA VAL A 164 -3.20 7.82 8.44
C VAL A 164 -4.40 8.75 8.38
N CYS A 165 -4.80 9.38 9.48
CA CYS A 165 -5.92 10.33 9.48
C CYS A 165 -5.65 11.52 8.56
N ILE A 166 -4.44 12.11 8.61
CA ILE A 166 -4.07 13.23 7.74
C ILE A 166 -4.18 12.82 6.27
N TYR A 167 -3.62 11.67 5.89
CA TYR A 167 -3.72 11.16 4.52
C TYR A 167 -5.17 10.95 4.07
N GLN A 168 -6.01 10.35 4.93
CA GLN A 168 -7.41 10.09 4.59
C GLN A 168 -8.21 11.39 4.45
N MET A 169 -7.94 12.40 5.28
CA MET A 169 -8.53 13.73 5.14
C MET A 169 -8.13 14.37 3.81
N VAL A 170 -6.84 14.34 3.44
CA VAL A 170 -6.38 14.83 2.14
C VAL A 170 -7.10 14.12 1.00
N CYS A 171 -7.25 12.79 1.06
CA CYS A 171 -7.97 12.04 0.03
C CYS A 171 -9.47 12.34 -0.03
N SER A 172 -10.08 12.74 1.09
CA SER A 172 -11.49 13.13 1.13
C SER A 172 -11.76 14.49 0.46
N GLU A 173 -10.76 15.37 0.49
CA GLU A 173 -10.84 16.72 -0.10
C GLU A 173 -10.32 16.74 -1.55
N ASP A 174 -9.21 16.04 -1.81
CA ASP A 174 -8.53 16.00 -3.11
C ASP A 174 -8.10 14.56 -3.45
N ARG A 175 -9.05 13.77 -3.95
CA ARG A 175 -8.84 12.36 -4.27
C ARG A 175 -7.78 12.13 -5.35
N ASN A 176 -7.61 13.07 -6.29
CA ASN A 176 -6.67 12.92 -7.40
C ASN A 176 -5.33 13.65 -7.15
N LEU A 177 -5.14 14.23 -5.95
CA LEU A 177 -3.94 14.95 -5.54
C LEU A 177 -3.49 15.99 -6.58
N GLN A 178 -4.46 16.68 -7.18
CA GLN A 178 -4.19 17.72 -8.18
C GLN A 178 -3.68 19.01 -7.53
N ASN A 179 -4.05 19.25 -6.27
CA ASN A 179 -3.52 20.38 -5.51
C ASN A 179 -2.08 20.08 -5.06
N PRO A 180 -1.10 20.94 -5.37
CA PRO A 180 0.28 20.76 -4.92
C PRO A 180 0.41 20.69 -3.39
N GLU A 181 -0.45 21.36 -2.62
CA GLU A 181 -0.43 21.31 -1.15
C GLU A 181 -0.87 19.93 -0.63
N SER A 182 -1.89 19.33 -1.25
CA SER A 182 -2.34 17.96 -0.95
C SER A 182 -1.22 16.95 -1.20
N LEU A 183 -0.53 17.09 -2.34
CA LEU A 183 0.62 16.27 -2.69
C LEU A 183 1.76 16.44 -1.68
N GLN A 184 2.11 17.67 -1.34
CA GLN A 184 3.16 17.95 -0.36
C GLN A 184 2.80 17.39 1.02
N THR A 185 1.54 17.49 1.43
CA THR A 185 1.06 16.92 2.69
C THR A 185 1.23 15.39 2.70
N CYS A 186 0.93 14.70 1.60
CA CYS A 186 1.16 13.26 1.49
C CYS A 186 2.66 12.89 1.62
N LEU A 187 3.55 13.69 1.04
CA LEU A 187 5.00 13.50 1.18
C LEU A 187 5.46 13.73 2.62
N ASN A 188 4.94 14.76 3.29
CA ASN A 188 5.24 15.01 4.70
C ASN A 188 4.77 13.85 5.61
N VAL A 189 3.60 13.28 5.30
CA VAL A 189 3.10 12.07 5.97
C VAL A 189 4.04 10.87 5.75
N LEU A 190 4.55 10.67 4.54
CA LEU A 190 5.52 9.62 4.24
C LEU A 190 6.83 9.80 5.01
N THR A 191 7.36 11.03 5.07
CA THR A 191 8.54 11.38 5.88
C THR A 191 8.31 11.05 7.36
N SER A 192 7.13 11.41 7.89
CA SER A 192 6.72 11.10 9.26
C SER A 192 6.70 9.60 9.56
N LEU A 193 6.08 8.82 8.67
CA LEU A 193 5.99 7.37 8.81
C LEU A 193 7.37 6.72 8.77
N ARG A 194 8.21 7.13 7.81
CA ARG A 194 9.60 6.67 7.71
C ARG A 194 10.38 6.96 8.98
N LEU A 195 10.31 8.18 9.50
CA LEU A 195 10.99 8.59 10.72
C LEU A 195 10.54 7.79 11.95
N THR A 196 9.22 7.62 12.08
CA THR A 196 8.59 6.83 13.15
C THR A 196 9.10 5.38 13.11
N MET A 197 9.15 4.77 11.92
CA MET A 197 9.68 3.42 11.73
C MET A 197 11.18 3.33 11.99
N GLN A 198 11.97 4.34 11.60
CA GLN A 198 13.42 4.36 11.81
C GLN A 198 13.79 4.27 13.29
N VAL A 199 13.02 4.93 14.17
CA VAL A 199 13.24 4.87 15.62
C VAL A 199 12.72 3.56 16.23
N ALA A 200 11.64 2.99 15.67
CA ALA A 200 11.07 1.73 16.14
C ALA A 200 11.85 0.48 15.69
N LEU A 201 12.54 0.53 14.54
CA LEU A 201 13.13 -0.64 13.87
C LEU A 201 14.08 -1.48 14.75
N PRO A 202 14.94 -0.88 15.61
CA PRO A 202 15.82 -1.68 16.47
C PRO A 202 15.10 -2.47 17.57
N GLN A 203 13.81 -2.22 17.80
CA GLN A 203 13.03 -2.87 18.86
C GLN A 203 12.21 -4.03 18.26
N GLU A 204 12.70 -5.27 18.41
CA GLU A 204 12.06 -6.45 17.82
C GLU A 204 10.61 -6.66 18.30
N ASN A 205 10.30 -6.33 19.55
CA ASN A 205 8.95 -6.42 20.11
C ASN A 205 7.96 -5.42 19.46
N LEU A 206 8.47 -4.44 18.71
CA LEU A 206 7.69 -3.47 17.96
C LEU A 206 7.62 -3.79 16.45
N CYS A 207 8.02 -5.00 16.03
CA CYS A 207 7.99 -5.41 14.62
C CYS A 207 6.60 -5.25 13.97
N TRP A 208 5.52 -5.37 14.75
CA TRP A 208 4.15 -5.13 14.28
C TRP A 208 3.92 -3.68 13.83
N LEU A 209 4.56 -2.69 14.47
CA LEU A 209 4.54 -1.29 14.04
C LEU A 209 5.34 -1.08 12.76
N ILE A 210 6.43 -1.83 12.58
CA ILE A 210 7.19 -1.80 11.32
C ILE A 210 6.32 -2.35 10.20
N TYR A 211 5.70 -3.52 10.39
CA TYR A 211 4.78 -4.10 9.43
C TYR A 211 3.64 -3.13 9.06
N ASN A 212 2.92 -2.59 10.04
CA ASN A 212 1.85 -1.62 9.80
C ASN A 212 2.35 -0.35 9.09
N GLY A 213 3.52 0.16 9.48
CA GLY A 213 4.16 1.29 8.82
C GLY A 213 4.44 1.04 7.34
N THR A 214 4.89 -0.16 6.96
CA THR A 214 5.08 -0.52 5.54
C THR A 214 3.77 -0.54 4.76
N ILE A 215 2.66 -0.99 5.37
CA ILE A 215 1.33 -0.95 4.75
C ILE A 215 0.89 0.49 4.50
N HIS A 216 1.08 1.37 5.49
CA HIS A 216 0.72 2.78 5.35
C HIS A 216 1.56 3.47 4.27
N ILE A 217 2.89 3.27 4.30
CA ILE A 217 3.79 3.79 3.25
C ILE A 217 3.36 3.28 1.88
N TYR A 218 3.21 1.96 1.71
CA TYR A 218 2.79 1.37 0.43
C TYR A 218 1.47 1.95 -0.07
N THR A 219 0.47 2.11 0.80
CA THR A 219 -0.86 2.61 0.43
C THR A 219 -0.76 4.02 -0.16
N ILE A 220 -0.01 4.92 0.49
CA ILE A 220 0.17 6.30 0.04
C ILE A 220 1.02 6.32 -1.23
N CYS A 221 2.14 5.59 -1.25
CA CYS A 221 3.02 5.50 -2.41
C CYS A 221 2.28 4.95 -3.64
N ARG A 222 1.45 3.92 -3.49
CA ARG A 222 0.71 3.32 -4.60
C ARG A 222 -0.26 4.32 -5.22
N HIS A 223 -0.93 5.12 -4.40
CA HIS A 223 -1.78 6.20 -4.90
C HIS A 223 -0.96 7.24 -5.68
N LEU A 224 0.15 7.68 -5.12
CA LEU A 224 1.06 8.65 -5.75
C LEU A 224 1.71 8.13 -7.05
N MET A 225 2.01 6.83 -7.14
CA MET A 225 2.50 6.20 -8.37
C MET A 225 1.47 6.30 -9.49
N VAL A 226 0.18 6.03 -9.21
CA VAL A 226 -0.90 6.15 -10.20
C VAL A 226 -1.04 7.60 -10.67
N MET A 227 -0.73 8.59 -9.81
CA MET A 227 -0.68 10.01 -10.16
C MET A 227 0.64 10.45 -10.84
N GLY A 228 1.51 9.50 -11.22
CA GLY A 228 2.76 9.78 -11.93
C GLY A 228 3.89 10.33 -11.04
N GLN A 229 3.78 10.24 -9.72
CA GLN A 229 4.78 10.74 -8.77
C GLN A 229 5.79 9.65 -8.35
N SER A 230 5.99 8.62 -9.16
CA SER A 230 6.85 7.46 -8.85
C SER A 230 8.29 7.84 -8.45
N ALA A 231 8.85 8.88 -9.06
CA ALA A 231 10.18 9.39 -8.71
C ALA A 231 10.28 9.89 -7.26
N LYS A 232 9.22 10.52 -6.74
CA LYS A 232 9.21 11.08 -5.37
C LYS A 232 9.00 10.01 -4.31
N VAL A 233 8.36 8.90 -4.65
CA VAL A 233 7.96 7.87 -3.67
C VAL A 233 8.90 6.67 -3.61
N LEU A 234 9.77 6.51 -4.60
CA LEU A 234 10.71 5.38 -4.72
C LEU A 234 11.53 5.17 -3.44
N GLU A 235 12.05 6.24 -2.82
CA GLU A 235 12.87 6.12 -1.61
C GLU A 235 12.10 5.52 -0.42
N TYR A 236 10.79 5.79 -0.32
CA TYR A 236 9.95 5.29 0.78
C TYR A 236 9.61 3.82 0.60
N LEU A 237 9.36 3.38 -0.65
CA LEU A 237 9.14 1.98 -0.96
C LEU A 237 10.41 1.14 -0.78
N LEU A 238 11.57 1.68 -1.14
CA LEU A 238 12.87 1.07 -0.84
C LEU A 238 13.07 0.92 0.66
N TRP A 239 12.82 1.99 1.42
CA TRP A 239 12.89 1.97 2.88
C TRP A 239 11.96 0.92 3.49
N ALA A 240 10.70 0.86 3.05
CA ALA A 240 9.73 -0.13 3.52
C ALA A 240 10.20 -1.57 3.24
N SER A 241 10.77 -1.82 2.06
CA SER A 241 11.34 -3.13 1.70
C SER A 241 12.49 -3.52 2.63
N VAL A 242 13.44 -2.60 2.85
CA VAL A 242 14.60 -2.84 3.73
C VAL A 242 14.16 -3.04 5.18
N CYS A 243 13.14 -2.34 5.66
CA CYS A 243 12.61 -2.52 7.02
C CYS A 243 12.07 -3.95 7.24
N MET A 244 11.36 -4.52 6.26
CA MET A 244 10.89 -5.90 6.33
C MET A 244 12.05 -6.90 6.34
N GLU A 245 13.12 -6.61 5.60
CA GLU A 245 14.32 -7.46 5.53
C GLU A 245 15.20 -7.35 6.80
N SER A 246 15.17 -6.20 7.47
CA SER A 246 16.00 -5.93 8.65
C SER A 246 15.39 -6.44 9.95
N SER A 247 14.10 -6.77 9.96
CA SER A 247 13.39 -7.25 11.14
C SER A 247 13.23 -8.76 11.10
N ILE A 248 13.96 -9.47 11.97
CA ILE A 248 13.95 -10.94 12.03
C ILE A 248 12.52 -11.53 12.12
N PRO A 249 11.60 -11.02 12.97
CA PRO A 249 10.23 -11.53 13.01
C PRO A 249 9.46 -11.43 11.68
N LEU A 250 9.84 -10.52 10.79
CA LEU A 250 9.18 -10.25 9.51
C LEU A 250 9.80 -11.01 8.33
N LEU A 251 10.85 -11.81 8.57
CA LEU A 251 11.55 -12.59 7.53
C LEU A 251 10.88 -13.93 7.21
N SER A 252 9.90 -14.36 7.99
CA SER A 252 9.21 -15.64 7.80
C SER A 252 8.40 -15.70 6.51
N VAL A 253 8.04 -16.92 6.08
CA VAL A 253 7.20 -17.19 4.90
C VAL A 253 5.85 -16.47 5.00
N HIS A 254 5.29 -16.33 6.21
CA HIS A 254 4.02 -15.65 6.46
C HIS A 254 3.96 -14.23 5.87
N TYR A 255 5.09 -13.51 5.86
CA TYR A 255 5.19 -12.15 5.34
C TYR A 255 5.76 -12.07 3.92
N LEU A 256 6.05 -13.20 3.27
CA LEU A 256 6.70 -13.24 1.96
C LEU A 256 5.84 -12.59 0.86
N THR A 257 4.54 -12.86 0.83
CA THR A 257 3.62 -12.27 -0.15
C THR A 257 3.64 -10.74 -0.08
N TRP A 258 3.72 -10.18 1.14
CA TRP A 258 3.81 -8.74 1.34
C TRP A 258 5.17 -8.17 0.91
N ARG A 259 6.28 -8.82 1.28
CA ARG A 259 7.62 -8.44 0.80
C ARG A 259 7.71 -8.44 -0.73
N ALA A 260 7.21 -9.48 -1.38
CA ALA A 260 7.17 -9.54 -2.84
C ALA A 260 6.34 -8.39 -3.45
N THR A 261 5.26 -7.97 -2.78
CA THR A 261 4.43 -6.84 -3.22
C THR A 261 5.19 -5.51 -3.13
N LEU A 262 5.96 -5.31 -2.05
CA LEU A 262 6.86 -4.15 -1.92
C LEU A 262 7.96 -4.17 -3.00
N TYR A 263 8.56 -5.33 -3.26
CA TYR A 263 9.59 -5.45 -4.30
C TYR A 263 9.04 -5.13 -5.69
N THR A 264 7.84 -5.63 -6.03
CA THR A 264 7.17 -5.29 -7.28
C THR A 264 6.91 -3.79 -7.39
N ALA A 265 6.49 -3.13 -6.31
CA ALA A 265 6.24 -1.69 -6.32
C ALA A 265 7.52 -0.87 -6.55
N VAL A 266 8.64 -1.27 -5.92
CA VAL A 266 9.95 -0.65 -6.17
C VAL A 266 10.39 -0.83 -7.62
N SER A 267 10.31 -2.06 -8.16
CA SER A 267 10.62 -2.32 -9.57
C SER A 267 9.73 -1.50 -10.50
N GLN A 268 8.43 -1.41 -10.22
CA GLN A 268 7.50 -0.60 -11.00
C GLN A 268 7.85 0.90 -10.95
N CYS A 269 8.22 1.45 -9.79
CA CYS A 269 8.70 2.83 -9.71
C CYS A 269 9.94 3.06 -10.59
N TYR A 270 10.89 2.12 -10.64
CA TYR A 270 12.03 2.24 -11.55
C TYR A 270 11.60 2.23 -13.02
N PHE A 271 10.62 1.40 -13.40
CA PHE A 271 10.07 1.40 -14.76
C PHE A 271 9.38 2.73 -15.10
N ASP A 272 8.54 3.25 -14.20
CA ASP A 272 7.87 4.54 -14.36
C ASP A 272 8.87 5.70 -14.54
N CYS A 273 10.02 5.61 -13.87
CA CYS A 273 11.12 6.57 -13.93
C CYS A 273 12.08 6.35 -15.12
N GLN A 274 11.72 5.51 -16.10
CA GLN A 274 12.56 5.16 -17.25
C GLN A 274 13.92 4.52 -16.88
N ALA A 275 14.07 4.04 -15.66
CA ALA A 275 15.28 3.40 -15.13
C ALA A 275 15.15 1.86 -15.18
N SER A 276 14.75 1.32 -16.33
CA SER A 276 14.35 -0.08 -16.51
C SER A 276 15.39 -1.10 -16.04
N ILE A 277 16.69 -0.81 -16.23
CA ILE A 277 17.78 -1.67 -15.76
C ILE A 277 17.77 -1.83 -14.24
N HIS A 278 17.51 -0.75 -13.49
CA HIS A 278 17.42 -0.79 -12.03
C HIS A 278 16.18 -1.57 -11.58
N GLY A 279 15.06 -1.44 -12.31
CA GLY A 279 13.85 -2.22 -12.05
C GLY A 279 14.07 -3.73 -12.17
N GLU A 280 14.79 -4.17 -13.21
CA GLU A 280 15.17 -5.57 -13.40
C GLU A 280 16.18 -6.04 -12.35
N ILE A 281 17.24 -5.27 -12.07
CA ILE A 281 18.25 -5.60 -11.05
C ILE A 281 17.58 -5.79 -9.69
N PHE A 282 16.65 -4.90 -9.32
CA PHE A 282 15.93 -4.99 -8.06
C PHE A 282 15.04 -6.24 -8.00
N ALA A 283 14.34 -6.58 -9.08
CA ALA A 283 13.53 -7.79 -9.16
C ALA A 283 14.38 -9.07 -9.04
N ARG A 284 15.56 -9.10 -9.66
CA ARG A 284 16.52 -10.21 -9.51
C ARG A 284 17.02 -10.34 -8.07
N ARG A 285 17.30 -9.22 -7.39
CA ARG A 285 17.63 -9.21 -5.95
C ARG A 285 16.50 -9.82 -5.11
N GLY A 286 15.25 -9.42 -5.40
CA GLY A 286 14.06 -9.98 -4.75
C GLY A 286 13.94 -11.49 -4.93
N LEU A 287 14.22 -11.99 -6.15
CA LEU A 287 14.20 -13.42 -6.44
C LEU A 287 15.28 -14.20 -5.66
N ILE A 288 16.49 -13.66 -5.56
CA ILE A 288 17.57 -14.25 -4.73
C ILE A 288 17.11 -14.36 -3.27
N LYS A 289 16.49 -13.30 -2.73
CA LYS A 289 15.97 -13.30 -1.34
C LYS A 289 14.85 -14.31 -1.13
N ILE A 290 13.98 -14.51 -2.12
CA ILE A 290 12.93 -15.53 -2.09
C ILE A 290 13.55 -16.94 -2.07
N ASP A 291 14.57 -17.17 -2.90
CA ASP A 291 15.25 -18.46 -2.97
C ASP A 291 16.04 -18.79 -1.69
N GLU A 292 16.75 -17.80 -1.13
CA GLU A 292 17.41 -17.93 0.18
C GLU A 292 16.42 -18.37 1.27
N LEU A 293 15.23 -17.76 1.32
CA LEU A 293 14.20 -18.14 2.29
C LEU A 293 13.63 -19.53 2.00
N LYS A 294 13.46 -19.90 0.72
CA LYS A 294 12.99 -21.23 0.33
C LYS A 294 13.94 -22.31 0.81
N GLN A 295 15.25 -22.13 0.58
CA GLN A 295 16.27 -23.06 1.06
C GLN A 295 16.24 -23.22 2.59
N LEU A 296 16.01 -22.13 3.34
CA LEU A 296 15.87 -22.20 4.80
C LEU A 296 14.62 -22.97 5.24
N GLU A 297 13.50 -22.81 4.53
CA GLU A 297 12.27 -23.54 4.78
C GLU A 297 12.42 -25.04 4.46
N ASP A 298 13.10 -25.38 3.36
CA ASP A 298 13.34 -26.76 2.94
C ASP A 298 14.25 -27.51 3.95
N ILE A 299 15.16 -26.81 4.62
CA ILE A 299 16.00 -27.38 5.70
C ILE A 299 15.21 -27.59 6.99
N SER A 300 14.23 -26.72 7.27
CA SER A 300 13.54 -26.68 8.57
C SER A 300 12.22 -27.48 8.59
N SER A 301 11.61 -27.74 7.44
CA SER A 301 10.32 -28.42 7.34
C SER A 301 10.46 -29.92 7.07
N SER A 302 9.67 -30.73 7.78
CA SER A 302 9.56 -32.20 7.57
C SER A 302 8.31 -32.62 6.79
N LEU A 303 7.47 -31.65 6.38
CA LEU A 303 6.25 -31.87 5.60
C LEU A 303 6.06 -30.78 4.54
N GLU A 304 5.77 -31.19 3.31
CA GLU A 304 5.34 -30.32 2.21
C GLU A 304 3.99 -29.67 2.54
N HIS A 305 4.00 -28.41 2.98
CA HIS A 305 2.78 -27.66 3.20
C HIS A 305 2.35 -26.98 1.89
N THR A 306 1.29 -27.47 1.25
CA THR A 306 0.80 -26.97 -0.05
C THR A 306 0.53 -25.46 -0.10
N GLU A 307 0.24 -24.83 1.04
CA GLU A 307 0.03 -23.37 1.10
C GLU A 307 1.36 -22.60 1.03
N THR A 308 2.42 -23.14 1.62
CA THR A 308 3.76 -22.53 1.59
C THR A 308 4.30 -22.51 0.16
N GLU A 309 4.10 -23.60 -0.58
CA GLU A 309 4.46 -23.65 -2.01
C GLU A 309 3.72 -22.61 -2.85
N LYS A 310 2.42 -22.36 -2.57
CA LYS A 310 1.66 -21.31 -3.25
C LYS A 310 2.24 -19.93 -2.98
N ILE A 311 2.62 -19.65 -1.73
CA ILE A 311 3.23 -18.37 -1.34
C ILE A 311 4.56 -18.16 -2.09
N PHE A 312 5.43 -19.18 -2.15
CA PHE A 312 6.66 -19.12 -2.92
C PHE A 312 6.40 -18.95 -4.42
N ARG A 313 5.46 -19.71 -4.98
CA ARG A 313 5.09 -19.60 -6.40
C ARG A 313 4.58 -18.20 -6.75
N GLU A 314 3.72 -17.61 -5.92
CA GLU A 314 3.22 -16.25 -6.12
C GLU A 314 4.35 -15.22 -6.04
N ALA A 315 5.21 -15.31 -5.03
CA ALA A 315 6.33 -14.39 -4.84
C ALA A 315 7.33 -14.46 -6.00
N THR A 316 7.69 -15.67 -6.45
CA THR A 316 8.55 -15.89 -7.61
C THR A 316 7.91 -15.34 -8.88
N LEU A 317 6.63 -15.61 -9.11
CA LEU A 317 5.90 -15.10 -10.28
C LEU A 317 5.96 -13.56 -10.35
N LYS A 318 5.71 -12.88 -9.22
CA LYS A 318 5.80 -11.41 -9.13
C LYS A 318 7.16 -10.88 -9.56
N MET A 319 8.26 -11.54 -9.15
CA MET A 319 9.61 -11.12 -9.52
C MET A 319 9.93 -11.44 -10.99
N SER A 320 9.59 -12.65 -11.44
CA SER A 320 9.80 -13.09 -12.82
C SER A 320 9.08 -12.20 -13.84
N VAL A 321 7.86 -11.76 -13.53
CA VAL A 321 7.10 -10.81 -14.37
C VAL A 321 7.83 -9.47 -14.50
N MET A 322 8.37 -8.93 -13.40
CA MET A 322 9.17 -7.68 -13.43
C MET A 322 10.47 -7.84 -14.23
N ILE A 323 11.12 -9.00 -14.16
CA ILE A 323 12.32 -9.30 -14.96
C ILE A 323 11.96 -9.39 -16.45
N PHE A 324 10.88 -10.12 -16.77
CA PHE A 324 10.42 -10.32 -18.14
C PHE A 324 10.06 -9.00 -18.84
N LYS A 325 9.43 -8.05 -18.12
CA LYS A 325 9.05 -6.71 -18.61
C LYS A 325 10.18 -5.97 -19.34
N ARG A 326 11.43 -6.15 -18.88
CA ARG A 326 12.62 -5.63 -19.56
C ARG A 326 13.27 -6.66 -20.50
N ALA A 327 13.46 -7.90 -20.04
CA ALA A 327 14.22 -8.91 -20.75
C ALA A 327 13.68 -9.20 -22.16
N VAL A 328 12.36 -9.17 -22.34
CA VAL A 328 11.72 -9.45 -23.63
C VAL A 328 12.08 -8.44 -24.72
N TYR A 329 12.29 -7.17 -24.37
CA TYR A 329 12.71 -6.13 -25.32
C TYR A 329 14.24 -6.09 -25.49
N GLU A 330 15.00 -6.36 -24.42
CA GLU A 330 16.46 -6.31 -24.45
C GLU A 330 17.08 -7.51 -25.19
N SER A 331 16.45 -8.68 -25.14
CA SER A 331 16.88 -9.87 -25.88
C SER A 331 16.98 -9.62 -27.39
N ARG A 332 16.11 -8.76 -27.93
CA ARG A 332 16.11 -8.35 -29.33
C ARG A 332 17.25 -7.39 -29.66
N ARG A 333 17.52 -6.41 -28.78
CA ARG A 333 18.65 -5.47 -28.94
C ARG A 333 20.00 -6.19 -29.02
N LYS A 334 20.20 -7.23 -28.21
CA LYS A 334 21.44 -8.02 -28.19
C LYS A 334 21.57 -9.01 -29.35
N SER A 335 20.46 -9.49 -29.93
CA SER A 335 20.49 -10.36 -31.11
C SER A 335 21.01 -9.62 -32.36
N ASN A 336 20.79 -8.30 -32.45
CA ASN A 336 21.17 -7.50 -33.62
C ASN A 336 22.66 -7.13 -33.73
N SER A 337 23.47 -7.32 -32.68
CA SER A 337 24.94 -7.18 -32.78
C SER A 337 25.58 -8.35 -33.54
N PHE A 338 24.87 -9.47 -33.69
CA PHE A 338 25.24 -10.60 -34.55
C PHE A 338 24.16 -10.78 -35.63
N ARG A 339 24.26 -10.00 -36.71
CA ARG A 339 23.39 -10.15 -37.89
C ARG A 339 23.49 -11.56 -38.48
N HIS A 340 22.57 -12.45 -38.10
CA HIS A 340 21.93 -13.44 -38.97
C HIS A 340 20.82 -14.25 -38.26
N GLU A 341 19.87 -13.62 -37.57
CA GLU A 341 18.58 -14.30 -37.34
C GLU A 341 17.59 -13.91 -38.42
N THR A 342 17.41 -14.83 -39.37
CA THR A 342 16.43 -14.80 -40.44
C THR A 342 15.09 -14.33 -39.88
N LYS A 343 14.70 -13.10 -40.24
CA LYS A 343 13.41 -12.49 -39.92
C LYS A 343 12.32 -13.49 -40.31
N VAL A 344 11.76 -14.22 -39.34
CA VAL A 344 10.72 -15.20 -39.62
C VAL A 344 9.54 -14.40 -40.16
N ASN A 345 9.29 -14.55 -41.45
CA ASN A 345 8.22 -13.85 -42.14
C ASN A 345 6.90 -14.26 -41.44
N PRO A 346 6.08 -13.34 -40.91
CA PRO A 346 4.88 -13.71 -40.12
C PRO A 346 3.90 -14.58 -40.91
N ARG A 347 3.96 -14.53 -42.25
CA ARG A 347 3.20 -15.39 -43.16
C ARG A 347 3.70 -16.85 -43.24
N LYS A 348 4.97 -17.12 -42.90
CA LYS A 348 5.59 -18.47 -42.87
C LYS A 348 5.59 -19.11 -41.48
N ALA A 349 5.36 -18.34 -40.41
CA ALA A 349 5.29 -18.84 -39.03
C ALA A 349 4.00 -19.64 -38.72
N VAL A 350 3.02 -19.57 -39.62
CA VAL A 350 1.68 -20.16 -39.50
C VAL A 350 1.67 -21.70 -39.40
N ASN A 351 2.71 -22.37 -39.91
CA ASN A 351 2.81 -23.85 -39.87
C ASN A 351 3.74 -24.38 -38.78
N LEU A 352 4.30 -23.51 -37.93
CA LEU A 352 5.21 -23.92 -36.85
C LEU A 352 4.42 -24.11 -35.56
N SER A 353 4.71 -25.18 -34.83
CA SER A 353 4.17 -25.39 -33.49
C SER A 353 4.68 -24.30 -32.54
N TRP A 354 3.79 -23.80 -31.70
CA TRP A 354 4.16 -22.93 -30.58
C TRP A 354 5.23 -23.59 -29.69
N PRO A 355 6.29 -22.89 -29.23
CA PRO A 355 6.66 -21.48 -29.46
C PRO A 355 7.52 -21.26 -30.72
N ARG A 356 7.30 -20.16 -31.43
CA ARG A 356 7.85 -19.84 -32.77
C ARG A 356 8.81 -18.66 -32.75
N THR A 357 8.54 -17.63 -31.96
CA THR A 357 9.40 -16.44 -31.88
C THR A 357 10.35 -16.48 -30.68
N THR A 358 11.34 -15.58 -30.63
CA THR A 358 12.21 -15.41 -29.47
C THR A 358 11.43 -14.97 -28.23
N THR A 359 10.42 -14.12 -28.42
CA THR A 359 9.50 -13.67 -27.38
C THR A 359 8.70 -14.84 -26.79
N GLU A 360 8.12 -15.68 -27.65
CA GLU A 360 7.33 -16.84 -27.23
C GLU A 360 8.19 -17.89 -26.52
N ARG A 361 9.43 -18.11 -26.99
CA ARG A 361 10.40 -19.00 -26.33
C ARG A 361 10.76 -18.52 -24.93
N LEU A 362 11.09 -17.24 -24.77
CA LEU A 362 11.39 -16.66 -23.46
C LEU A 362 10.18 -16.74 -22.51
N LEU A 363 8.97 -16.56 -23.03
CA LEU A 363 7.74 -16.64 -22.25
C LEU A 363 7.50 -18.06 -21.70
N VAL A 364 7.71 -19.09 -22.53
CA VAL A 364 7.59 -20.50 -22.12
C VAL A 364 8.73 -20.91 -21.18
N GLU A 365 9.94 -20.38 -21.37
CA GLU A 365 11.09 -20.64 -20.49
C GLU A 365 10.89 -20.07 -19.07
N MET A 366 10.28 -18.90 -18.96
CA MET A 366 10.15 -18.19 -17.67
C MET A 366 8.87 -18.52 -16.90
N PHE A 367 7.81 -19.00 -17.55
CA PHE A 367 6.49 -19.10 -16.93
C PHE A 367 5.74 -20.39 -17.25
N ASP A 368 5.32 -21.08 -16.18
CA ASP A 368 4.46 -22.25 -16.25
C ASP A 368 2.98 -21.87 -16.22
N GLY A 369 2.31 -22.12 -17.35
CA GLY A 369 0.86 -22.01 -17.49
C GLY A 369 0.37 -20.70 -18.11
N ALA A 370 -0.75 -20.80 -18.81
CA ALA A 370 -1.36 -19.72 -19.59
C ALA A 370 -1.59 -18.42 -18.79
N ALA A 371 -2.03 -18.52 -17.52
CA ALA A 371 -2.32 -17.34 -16.71
C ALA A 371 -1.06 -16.53 -16.36
N ALA A 372 0.04 -17.21 -15.99
CA ALA A 372 1.31 -16.57 -15.69
C ALA A 372 1.92 -15.92 -16.93
N GLN A 373 1.87 -16.63 -18.06
CA GLN A 373 2.30 -16.13 -19.37
C GLN A 373 1.49 -14.90 -19.79
N PHE A 374 0.16 -14.93 -19.64
CA PHE A 374 -0.70 -13.81 -19.97
C PHE A 374 -0.45 -12.59 -19.08
N LEU A 375 -0.24 -12.78 -17.78
CA LEU A 375 0.13 -11.70 -16.86
C LEU A 375 1.46 -11.05 -17.25
N ALA A 376 2.47 -11.85 -17.62
CA ALA A 376 3.75 -11.35 -18.07
C ALA A 376 3.64 -10.52 -19.36
N ILE A 377 2.76 -10.92 -20.28
CA ILE A 377 2.45 -10.15 -21.50
C ILE A 377 1.81 -8.82 -21.14
N LEU A 378 0.75 -8.82 -20.32
CA LEU A 378 0.07 -7.58 -19.91
C LEU A 378 1.03 -6.59 -19.26
N GLU A 379 1.91 -7.09 -18.41
CA GLU A 379 2.88 -6.27 -17.69
C GLU A 379 4.02 -5.77 -18.59
N ALA A 380 4.43 -6.54 -19.59
CA ALA A 380 5.39 -6.08 -20.60
C ALA A 380 4.81 -4.97 -21.49
N LEU A 381 3.50 -5.03 -21.79
CA LEU A 381 2.79 -4.06 -22.63
C LEU A 381 2.34 -2.79 -21.88
N SER A 382 2.35 -2.80 -20.54
CA SER A 382 1.89 -1.67 -19.71
C SER A 382 2.85 -0.48 -19.67
N ASP A 383 4.05 -0.60 -20.24
CA ASP A 383 5.06 0.45 -20.23
C ASP A 383 4.70 1.59 -21.21
N SER A 384 4.12 2.66 -20.68
CA SER A 384 3.69 3.85 -21.43
C SER A 384 4.86 4.64 -22.04
N SER A 385 6.09 4.44 -21.56
CA SER A 385 7.28 5.04 -22.19
C SER A 385 7.52 4.52 -23.62
N ARG A 386 6.86 3.42 -23.99
CA ARG A 386 6.98 2.73 -25.29
C ARG A 386 5.75 2.99 -26.18
N ASN A 387 5.09 4.14 -25.99
CA ASN A 387 3.90 4.55 -26.71
C ASN A 387 3.99 4.28 -28.23
N LEU A 388 2.92 3.70 -28.76
CA LEU A 388 2.79 3.15 -30.12
C LEU A 388 2.70 4.21 -31.24
N LEU A 389 2.62 5.50 -30.89
CA LEU A 389 2.41 6.61 -31.83
C LEU A 389 3.32 7.81 -31.48
N PRO A 390 4.57 7.86 -31.96
CA PRO A 390 5.36 9.08 -31.91
C PRO A 390 4.82 10.10 -32.94
N PRO A 391 4.80 11.41 -32.65
CA PRO A 391 4.57 12.46 -33.65
C PRO A 391 5.77 12.65 -34.62
N HIS A 392 6.83 11.85 -34.50
CA HIS A 392 8.07 11.95 -35.27
C HIS A 392 8.41 10.64 -36.00
N PRO A 393 9.16 10.69 -37.12
CA PRO A 393 9.55 9.50 -37.86
C PRO A 393 10.37 8.57 -36.95
N PRO A 394 10.08 7.26 -36.96
CA PRO A 394 10.61 6.36 -35.96
C PRO A 394 12.10 6.12 -36.13
N VAL A 395 12.83 6.28 -35.01
CA VAL A 395 14.24 5.90 -34.88
C VAL A 395 14.37 4.37 -35.09
N PRO A 396 15.49 3.84 -35.64
CA PRO A 396 15.63 2.40 -35.92
C PRO A 396 15.29 1.48 -34.73
N ASP A 397 15.67 1.87 -33.51
CA ASP A 397 15.36 1.18 -32.25
C ASP A 397 13.84 1.03 -31.99
N GLU A 398 13.01 1.97 -32.44
CA GLU A 398 11.56 1.92 -32.25
C GLU A 398 10.87 0.90 -33.16
N SER A 399 11.46 0.62 -34.33
CA SER A 399 10.95 -0.39 -35.26
C SER A 399 11.06 -1.80 -34.66
N GLU A 400 12.11 -2.05 -33.88
CA GLU A 400 12.35 -3.32 -33.20
C GLU A 400 11.42 -3.50 -31.99
N MET A 401 11.20 -2.42 -31.23
CA MET A 401 10.24 -2.41 -30.12
C MET A 401 8.80 -2.68 -30.61
N ARG A 402 8.41 -2.15 -31.79
CA ARG A 402 7.13 -2.49 -32.42
C ARG A 402 7.03 -3.97 -32.81
N GLY A 403 8.13 -4.57 -33.27
CA GLY A 403 8.19 -6.01 -33.57
C GLY A 403 7.90 -6.88 -32.36
N VAL A 404 8.61 -6.64 -31.25
CA VAL A 404 8.39 -7.35 -29.97
C VAL A 404 6.96 -7.15 -29.47
N THR A 405 6.43 -5.94 -29.58
CA THR A 405 5.05 -5.63 -29.17
C THR A 405 4.02 -6.41 -30.00
N SER A 406 4.20 -6.49 -31.32
CA SER A 406 3.33 -7.30 -32.19
C SER A 406 3.39 -8.79 -31.88
N GLU A 407 4.58 -9.30 -31.52
CA GLU A 407 4.76 -10.68 -31.08
C GLU A 407 4.03 -10.94 -29.74
N LEU A 408 4.16 -10.02 -28.77
CA LEU A 408 3.45 -10.10 -27.48
C LEU A 408 1.92 -10.08 -27.65
N PHE A 409 1.37 -9.24 -28.53
CA PHE A 409 -0.07 -9.25 -28.83
C PHE A 409 -0.52 -10.56 -29.48
N SER A 410 0.25 -11.07 -30.44
CA SER A 410 -0.05 -12.36 -31.10
C SER A 410 -0.02 -13.50 -30.10
N ALA A 411 0.99 -13.50 -29.22
CA ALA A 411 1.12 -14.45 -28.12
C ALA A 411 -0.08 -14.42 -27.16
N GLY A 412 -0.48 -13.23 -26.73
CA GLY A 412 -1.61 -13.05 -25.83
C GLY A 412 -2.92 -13.54 -26.44
N LEU A 413 -3.12 -13.30 -27.74
CA LEU A 413 -4.31 -13.75 -28.46
C LEU A 413 -4.36 -15.29 -28.59
N GLU A 414 -3.22 -15.93 -28.85
CA GLU A 414 -3.16 -17.40 -28.94
C GLU A 414 -3.44 -18.07 -27.59
N ILE A 415 -2.87 -17.55 -26.50
CA ILE A 415 -3.12 -18.01 -25.13
C ILE A 415 -4.62 -17.90 -24.79
N LEU A 416 -5.26 -16.76 -25.07
CA LEU A 416 -6.70 -16.56 -24.82
C LEU A 416 -7.58 -17.51 -25.64
N SER A 417 -7.13 -17.89 -26.83
CA SER A 417 -7.86 -18.80 -27.72
C SER A 417 -7.68 -20.29 -27.39
N GLY A 418 -6.91 -20.62 -26.34
CA GLY A 418 -6.58 -22.00 -26.02
C GLY A 418 -5.79 -22.70 -27.14
N ASN A 419 -4.93 -21.96 -27.85
CA ASN A 419 -4.20 -22.42 -29.04
C ASN A 419 -5.10 -22.93 -30.20
N SER A 420 -6.38 -22.52 -30.24
CA SER A 420 -7.37 -23.00 -31.23
C SER A 420 -7.64 -22.03 -32.39
N LEU A 421 -6.98 -20.86 -32.42
CA LEU A 421 -7.22 -19.84 -33.45
C LEU A 421 -6.83 -20.33 -34.86
N LYS A 422 -7.83 -20.57 -35.70
CA LYS A 422 -7.65 -20.75 -37.14
C LYS A 422 -7.19 -19.43 -37.77
N ASN A 423 -6.04 -19.49 -38.45
CA ASN A 423 -5.27 -18.51 -39.25
C ASN A 423 -5.90 -17.23 -39.84
N LYS A 424 -7.23 -17.11 -39.97
CA LYS A 424 -7.86 -15.96 -40.65
C LYS A 424 -7.97 -14.71 -39.77
N ASN A 425 -8.15 -14.87 -38.45
CA ASN A 425 -8.36 -13.72 -37.56
C ASN A 425 -7.04 -13.01 -37.16
N LEU A 426 -5.95 -13.77 -37.00
CA LEU A 426 -4.61 -13.21 -36.69
C LEU A 426 -4.08 -12.31 -37.82
N GLN A 427 -4.31 -12.66 -39.09
CA GLN A 427 -3.88 -11.85 -40.23
C GLN A 427 -4.62 -10.52 -40.33
N GLN A 428 -5.91 -10.51 -40.00
CA GLN A 428 -6.73 -9.30 -40.04
C GLN A 428 -6.35 -8.33 -38.90
N PHE A 429 -6.01 -8.86 -37.72
CA PHE A 429 -5.55 -8.06 -36.58
C PHE A 429 -4.13 -7.50 -36.79
N MET A 430 -3.19 -8.32 -37.27
CA MET A 430 -1.83 -7.89 -37.61
C MET A 430 -1.82 -6.79 -38.67
N HIS A 431 -2.80 -6.77 -39.58
CA HIS A 431 -2.92 -5.70 -40.58
C HIS A 431 -3.39 -4.36 -39.99
N ILE A 432 -4.13 -4.38 -38.88
CA ILE A 432 -4.57 -3.17 -38.16
C ILE A 432 -3.39 -2.51 -37.43
N PHE A 433 -2.48 -3.30 -36.86
CA PHE A 433 -1.31 -2.79 -36.13
C PHE A 433 -0.08 -2.49 -37.02
N SER A 434 -0.07 -2.92 -38.29
CA SER A 434 1.00 -2.59 -39.24
C SER A 434 0.76 -1.28 -40.01
N LYS A 435 -0.34 -0.59 -39.74
CA LYS A 435 -0.60 0.79 -40.18
C LYS A 435 -0.44 1.69 -38.98
#